data_AF-A0A9X1TF89-F1
#
_entry.id   AF-A0A9X1TF89-F1
#
_cell.length_a   1.000
_cell.length_b   1.000
_cell.length_c   1.000
_cell.angle_alpha   90.00
_cell.angle_beta   90.00
_cell.angle_gamma   90.00
#
_symmetry.space_group_name_H-M   'P 1'
#
loop_
_entity.id
_entity.type
_entity.pdbx_description
1 polymer ?
#
loop_
_entity_poly.entity_id
_entity_poly.type
_entity_poly.pdbx_seq_one_letter_code
_entity_poly.pdbx_strand_id
1 'polypeptide(L)'
;MKSVYKVFLLILLASPLCLATHIRGGEIMASHVSGQNYNIKVRLYFDLRTGQDAANGQTGVLVCFGDGSTKEFQRSKMEQLPGNVLVADYDGSHTYASAGTFQISVSLENRTPGVLNLPNSGDTRAFFWTVINTQVSNSTPVLPNLSFEAGVRQLFTINLKPTVADVDSISVKLPRLSKPSPGECGVRMLEHNYMYPNEISATGTFKVIPSVNQLVWQAPEILGNYIFAMVVSEWRDGVIISESYREGLITVTDKPGPTVDIPPYESAENSGLITSTPNVKSAEVSMAIEAYPVPTETFITVKAYSKKRSVVTLQLIDIKGRVLREVKSNGPVISIQEEFDMRSLAEGIYIIKAANEKDAVSQKVLR
;
A
#
# COMPACT_ATOMS: atom_id res chain seq x y z
N MET A 1 46.48 -11.49 33.49
CA MET A 1 46.54 -11.25 32.02
C MET A 1 45.56 -12.11 31.23
N LYS A 2 45.56 -13.45 31.34
CA LYS A 2 44.65 -14.34 30.56
C LYS A 2 43.14 -14.06 30.71
N SER A 3 42.70 -13.56 31.87
CA SER A 3 41.28 -13.21 32.11
C SER A 3 40.83 -11.95 31.37
N VAL A 4 41.75 -11.00 31.12
CA VAL A 4 41.43 -9.72 30.45
C VAL A 4 41.15 -9.95 28.97
N TYR A 5 41.93 -10.83 28.32
CA TYR A 5 41.70 -11.24 26.93
C TYR A 5 40.38 -11.99 26.73
N LYS A 6 39.94 -12.79 27.72
CA LYS A 6 38.64 -13.48 27.68
C LYS A 6 37.47 -12.49 27.78
N VAL A 7 37.57 -11.49 28.65
CA VAL A 7 36.56 -10.43 28.77
C VAL A 7 36.51 -9.58 27.50
N PHE A 8 37.67 -9.24 26.93
CA PHE A 8 37.75 -8.48 25.68
C PHE A 8 37.17 -9.24 24.49
N LEU A 9 37.43 -10.56 24.39
CA LEU A 9 36.83 -11.43 23.38
C LEU A 9 35.30 -11.56 23.55
N LEU A 10 34.81 -11.61 24.80
CA LEU A 10 33.37 -11.66 25.09
C LEU A 10 32.66 -10.35 24.69
N ILE A 11 33.32 -9.20 24.88
CA ILE A 11 32.80 -7.89 24.45
C ILE A 11 32.81 -7.76 22.93
N LEU A 12 33.81 -8.32 22.24
CA LEU A 12 33.85 -8.34 20.76
C LEU A 12 32.74 -9.23 20.18
N LEU A 13 32.45 -10.37 20.81
CA LEU A 13 31.38 -11.30 20.41
C LEU A 13 29.97 -10.82 20.80
N ALA A 14 29.87 -9.86 21.73
CA ALA A 14 28.62 -9.23 22.15
C ALA A 14 28.35 -7.90 21.42
N SER A 15 29.12 -7.58 20.37
CA SER A 15 28.82 -6.43 19.53
C SER A 15 27.45 -6.63 18.88
N PRO A 16 26.51 -5.66 18.99
CA PRO A 16 25.23 -5.80 18.32
C PRO A 16 25.49 -5.92 16.82
N LEU A 17 24.89 -6.93 16.19
CA LEU A 17 24.78 -6.98 14.75
C LEU A 17 24.11 -5.66 14.33
N CYS A 18 24.87 -4.76 13.73
CA CYS A 18 24.33 -3.53 13.17
C CYS A 18 23.48 -3.92 11.97
N LEU A 19 22.19 -4.14 12.19
CA LEU A 19 21.23 -4.35 11.11
C LEU A 19 21.03 -3.01 10.40
N ALA A 20 21.34 -3.00 9.12
CA ALA A 20 21.47 -1.79 8.32
C ALA A 20 20.08 -1.28 7.85
N THR A 21 19.31 -0.63 8.72
CA THR A 21 17.96 -0.14 8.39
C THR A 21 17.99 1.20 7.65
N HIS A 22 17.43 1.26 6.44
CA HIS A 22 17.60 2.47 5.62
C HIS A 22 16.52 2.70 4.55
N ILE A 23 15.64 1.75 4.25
CA ILE A 23 14.67 1.91 3.15
C ILE A 23 13.46 2.74 3.61
N ARG A 24 13.26 3.89 2.95
CA ARG A 24 12.13 4.81 3.12
C ARG A 24 11.03 4.60 2.09
N GLY A 25 11.26 3.81 1.05
CA GLY A 25 10.28 3.55 0.01
C GLY A 25 10.93 3.24 -1.33
N GLY A 26 10.12 3.15 -2.37
CA GLY A 26 10.59 2.82 -3.70
C GLY A 26 9.46 2.54 -4.68
N GLU A 27 9.88 2.26 -5.91
CA GLU A 27 9.02 2.01 -7.05
C GLU A 27 9.77 1.33 -8.20
N ILE A 28 9.02 0.78 -9.15
CA ILE A 28 9.57 0.19 -10.38
C ILE A 28 8.89 0.85 -11.58
N MET A 29 9.69 1.31 -12.53
CA MET A 29 9.23 1.87 -13.80
C MET A 29 9.73 0.98 -14.95
N ALA A 30 8.91 0.83 -15.98
CA ALA A 30 9.26 0.09 -17.18
C ALA A 30 8.93 0.93 -18.42
N SER A 31 9.82 0.94 -19.42
CA SER A 31 9.61 1.64 -20.68
C SER A 31 9.88 0.70 -21.86
N HIS A 32 8.91 0.57 -22.75
CA HIS A 32 9.06 -0.20 -23.98
C HIS A 32 10.16 0.39 -24.88
N VAL A 33 10.98 -0.48 -25.47
CA VAL A 33 12.04 -0.10 -26.40
C VAL A 33 11.70 -0.57 -27.81
N SER A 34 11.59 -1.89 -28.00
CA SER A 34 11.21 -2.51 -29.27
C SER A 34 10.87 -3.99 -29.07
N GLY A 35 9.94 -4.52 -29.87
CA GLY A 35 9.49 -5.91 -29.72
C GLY A 35 9.04 -6.19 -28.28
N GLN A 36 9.63 -7.21 -27.64
CA GLN A 36 9.39 -7.56 -26.23
C GLN A 36 10.46 -7.04 -25.26
N ASN A 37 11.29 -6.08 -25.69
CA ASN A 37 12.37 -5.52 -24.90
C ASN A 37 11.91 -4.26 -24.13
N TYR A 38 12.19 -4.23 -22.84
CA TYR A 38 11.84 -3.16 -21.91
C TYR A 38 13.08 -2.71 -21.15
N ASN A 39 13.26 -1.41 -21.02
CA ASN A 39 14.12 -0.86 -19.98
C ASN A 39 13.34 -0.85 -18.66
N ILE A 40 13.99 -1.27 -17.59
CA ILE A 40 13.41 -1.37 -16.25
C ILE A 40 14.30 -0.57 -15.31
N LYS A 41 13.66 0.30 -14.53
CA LYS A 41 14.30 1.12 -13.51
C LYS A 41 13.66 0.84 -12.17
N VAL A 42 14.48 0.39 -11.23
CA VAL A 42 14.10 0.35 -9.81
C VAL A 42 14.59 1.64 -9.17
N ARG A 43 13.69 2.41 -8.55
CA ARG A 43 14.06 3.59 -7.77
C ARG A 43 13.80 3.33 -6.31
N LEU A 44 14.83 3.55 -5.49
CA LEU A 44 14.76 3.39 -4.04
C LEU A 44 15.04 4.72 -3.34
N TYR A 45 14.39 4.91 -2.19
CA TYR A 45 14.57 6.05 -1.31
C TYR A 45 15.18 5.57 0.01
N PHE A 46 16.27 6.18 0.43
CA PHE A 46 16.99 5.78 1.64
C PHE A 46 17.11 6.92 2.67
N ASP A 47 17.10 6.57 3.96
CA ASP A 47 17.37 7.48 5.07
C ASP A 47 18.88 7.68 5.26
N LEU A 48 19.37 8.90 4.99
CA LEU A 48 20.75 9.26 5.24
C LEU A 48 21.04 9.62 6.69
N ARG A 49 20.03 9.92 7.50
CA ARG A 49 20.23 10.32 8.91
C ARG A 49 20.70 9.15 9.76
N THR A 50 20.13 7.97 9.55
CA THR A 50 20.43 6.77 10.35
C THR A 50 20.95 5.60 9.53
N GLY A 51 20.82 5.66 8.20
CA GLY A 51 21.11 4.55 7.29
C GLY A 51 22.15 4.86 6.21
N GLN A 52 22.99 5.89 6.37
CA GLN A 52 23.96 6.31 5.34
C GLN A 52 24.87 5.17 4.86
N ASP A 53 25.48 4.42 5.79
CA ASP A 53 26.40 3.32 5.43
C ASP A 53 25.66 2.17 4.74
N ALA A 54 24.46 1.86 5.22
CA ALA A 54 23.58 0.86 4.62
C ALA A 54 23.17 1.26 3.19
N ALA A 55 22.76 2.52 3.00
CA ALA A 55 22.40 3.08 1.71
C ALA A 55 23.59 3.08 0.75
N ASN A 56 24.78 3.41 1.23
CA ASN A 56 26.01 3.35 0.44
C ASN A 56 26.34 1.91 0.02
N GLY A 57 26.13 0.94 0.91
CA GLY A 57 26.37 -0.48 0.70
C GLY A 57 25.34 -1.20 -0.19
N GLN A 58 24.14 -0.64 -0.39
CA GLN A 58 23.16 -1.17 -1.33
C GLN A 58 23.58 -0.86 -2.78
N THR A 59 24.49 -1.66 -3.34
CA THR A 59 25.04 -1.45 -4.70
C THR A 59 24.27 -2.19 -5.79
N GLY A 60 23.50 -3.22 -5.43
CA GLY A 60 22.72 -4.02 -6.36
C GLY A 60 21.33 -4.36 -5.83
N VAL A 61 20.40 -4.68 -6.72
CA VAL A 61 19.06 -5.19 -6.39
C VAL A 61 18.72 -6.37 -7.29
N LEU A 62 18.23 -7.47 -6.70
CA LEU A 62 17.72 -8.60 -7.45
C LEU A 62 16.31 -8.28 -7.94
N VAL A 63 16.13 -8.23 -9.26
CA VAL A 63 14.85 -7.97 -9.91
C VAL A 63 14.28 -9.30 -10.41
N CYS A 64 13.02 -9.55 -10.09
CA CYS A 64 12.25 -10.66 -10.64
C CYS A 64 11.33 -10.15 -11.74
N PHE A 65 11.34 -10.79 -12.91
CA PHE A 65 10.61 -10.29 -14.09
C PHE A 65 9.22 -10.89 -14.24
N GLY A 66 8.84 -11.87 -13.40
CA GLY A 66 7.52 -12.50 -13.45
C GLY A 66 7.35 -13.56 -14.55
N ASP A 67 8.40 -13.85 -15.31
CA ASP A 67 8.47 -14.94 -16.30
C ASP A 67 9.33 -16.13 -15.82
N GLY A 68 9.67 -16.15 -14.52
CA GLY A 68 10.56 -17.13 -13.90
C GLY A 68 12.04 -16.75 -13.96
N SER A 69 12.41 -15.69 -14.68
CA SER A 69 13.79 -15.19 -14.71
C SER A 69 14.01 -14.05 -13.71
N THR A 70 15.28 -13.91 -13.31
CA THR A 70 15.73 -12.87 -12.38
C THR A 70 17.07 -12.30 -12.83
N LYS A 71 17.36 -11.04 -12.52
CA LYS A 71 18.66 -10.43 -12.77
C LYS A 71 19.00 -9.41 -11.71
N GLU A 72 20.27 -9.35 -11.34
CA GLU A 72 20.77 -8.31 -10.47
C GLU A 72 21.04 -7.02 -11.27
N PHE A 73 20.39 -5.92 -10.87
CA PHE A 73 20.66 -4.59 -11.42
C PHE A 73 21.62 -3.86 -10.50
N GLN A 74 22.65 -3.25 -11.10
CA GLN A 74 23.62 -2.44 -10.38
C GLN A 74 23.13 -1.00 -10.29
N ARG A 75 23.46 -0.33 -9.19
CA ARG A 75 23.12 1.07 -8.96
C ARG A 75 23.78 1.94 -10.04
N SER A 76 22.97 2.67 -10.78
CA SER A 76 23.40 3.50 -11.91
C SER A 76 23.53 4.98 -11.54
N LYS A 77 22.68 5.45 -10.62
CA LYS A 77 22.63 6.87 -10.20
C LYS A 77 22.37 6.98 -8.71
N MET A 78 22.93 8.03 -8.11
CA MET A 78 22.59 8.50 -6.77
C MET A 78 22.38 10.01 -6.77
N GLU A 79 21.38 10.47 -6.02
CA GLU A 79 21.08 11.89 -5.84
C GLU A 79 20.51 12.13 -4.45
N GLN A 80 21.01 13.14 -3.74
CA GLN A 80 20.45 13.52 -2.46
C GLN A 80 19.29 14.51 -2.65
N LEU A 81 18.14 14.18 -2.06
CA LEU A 81 16.97 15.06 -1.96
C LEU A 81 16.93 15.78 -0.60
N PRO A 82 16.13 16.85 -0.47
CA PRO A 82 15.80 17.45 0.82
C PRO A 82 15.27 16.41 1.84
N GLY A 83 15.46 16.67 3.13
CA GLY A 83 14.97 15.80 4.21
C GLY A 83 15.86 14.58 4.50
N ASN A 84 17.16 14.65 4.18
CA ASN A 84 18.15 13.56 4.37
C ASN A 84 17.75 12.27 3.64
N VAL A 85 17.30 12.40 2.39
CA VAL A 85 16.92 11.26 1.56
C VAL A 85 17.91 11.08 0.42
N LEU A 86 18.40 9.86 0.24
CA LEU A 86 19.13 9.46 -0.96
C LEU A 86 18.18 8.74 -1.91
N VAL A 87 18.13 9.20 -3.15
CA VAL A 87 17.49 8.49 -4.25
C VAL A 87 18.56 7.71 -4.98
N ALA A 88 18.32 6.43 -5.21
CA ALA A 88 19.15 5.59 -6.04
C ALA A 88 18.32 4.94 -7.14
N ASP A 89 18.82 5.04 -8.37
CA ASP A 89 18.27 4.31 -9.51
C ASP A 89 19.14 3.07 -9.80
N TYR A 90 18.49 1.97 -10.15
CA TYR A 90 19.10 0.72 -10.60
C TYR A 90 18.47 0.40 -11.96
N ASP A 91 19.24 0.61 -13.02
CA ASP A 91 18.78 0.47 -14.39
C ASP A 91 19.20 -0.88 -14.97
N GLY A 92 18.31 -1.47 -15.75
CA GLY A 92 18.60 -2.64 -16.56
C GLY A 92 17.58 -2.79 -17.68
N SER A 93 17.69 -3.89 -18.41
CA SER A 93 16.75 -4.26 -19.46
C SER A 93 16.42 -5.74 -19.39
N HIS A 94 15.23 -6.07 -19.89
CA HIS A 94 14.74 -7.43 -20.00
C HIS A 94 13.94 -7.61 -21.29
N THR A 95 14.11 -8.76 -21.93
CA THR A 95 13.37 -9.15 -23.13
C THR A 95 12.51 -10.36 -22.81
N TYR A 96 11.18 -10.21 -22.89
CA TYR A 96 10.27 -11.31 -22.65
C TYR A 96 10.20 -12.26 -23.86
N ALA A 97 10.19 -13.56 -23.61
CA ALA A 97 10.16 -14.58 -24.67
C ALA A 97 8.82 -14.61 -25.44
N SER A 98 7.74 -14.08 -24.85
CA SER A 98 6.43 -14.00 -25.46
C SER A 98 5.65 -12.78 -24.96
N ALA A 99 4.53 -12.48 -25.60
CA ALA A 99 3.64 -11.43 -25.15
C ALA A 99 2.72 -11.94 -24.02
N GLY A 100 2.57 -11.14 -22.96
CA GLY A 100 1.72 -11.47 -21.83
C GLY A 100 1.67 -10.36 -20.80
N THR A 101 1.16 -10.69 -19.63
CA THR A 101 1.15 -9.79 -18.46
C THR A 101 2.20 -10.28 -17.47
N PHE A 102 3.14 -9.41 -17.14
CA PHE A 102 4.28 -9.76 -16.27
C PHE A 102 4.34 -8.81 -15.08
N GLN A 103 4.57 -9.37 -13.90
CA GLN A 103 4.83 -8.60 -12.69
C GLN A 103 6.34 -8.56 -12.44
N ILE A 104 6.91 -7.37 -12.59
CA ILE A 104 8.27 -7.07 -12.19
C ILE A 104 8.25 -6.75 -10.69
N SER A 105 9.15 -7.31 -9.91
CA SER A 105 9.20 -7.08 -8.46
C SER A 105 10.60 -7.07 -7.88
N VAL A 106 10.71 -6.37 -6.75
CA VAL A 106 11.93 -6.29 -5.93
C VAL A 106 11.51 -6.42 -4.47
N SER A 107 12.24 -7.27 -3.73
CA SER A 107 12.03 -7.45 -2.29
C SER A 107 13.30 -7.21 -1.51
N LEU A 108 13.25 -6.27 -0.56
CA LEU A 108 14.41 -5.83 0.20
C LEU A 108 14.16 -5.92 1.70
N GLU A 109 15.21 -6.23 2.44
CA GLU A 109 15.22 -6.21 3.90
C GLU A 109 15.54 -4.82 4.43
N ASN A 110 15.41 -4.66 5.76
CA ASN A 110 15.89 -3.48 6.48
C ASN A 110 15.18 -2.17 6.09
N ARG A 111 13.85 -2.21 6.09
CA ARG A 111 13.01 -1.01 6.11
C ARG A 111 13.32 -0.17 7.36
N THR A 112 13.12 1.15 7.28
CA THR A 112 13.29 2.04 8.43
C THR A 112 12.35 1.61 9.60
N PRO A 113 12.89 1.39 10.82
CA PRO A 113 12.11 1.00 11.99
C PRO A 113 11.32 2.20 12.56
N GLY A 114 10.39 1.92 13.49
CA GLY A 114 9.67 2.96 14.23
C GLY A 114 8.64 3.72 13.40
N VAL A 115 8.05 3.07 12.39
CA VAL A 115 6.93 3.64 11.63
C VAL A 115 5.63 3.44 12.41
N LEU A 116 4.93 4.54 12.70
CA LEU A 116 3.77 4.57 13.59
C LEU A 116 2.60 3.72 13.07
N ASN A 117 2.43 3.67 11.75
CA ASN A 117 1.33 2.96 11.10
C ASN A 117 1.72 1.62 10.46
N LEU A 118 2.85 1.06 10.90
CA LEU A 118 3.30 -0.27 10.55
C LEU A 118 4.05 -0.90 11.73
N PRO A 119 3.38 -1.69 12.58
CA PRO A 119 4.03 -2.41 13.68
C PRO A 119 5.19 -3.28 13.20
N ASN A 120 6.29 -3.30 13.96
CA ASN A 120 7.52 -4.02 13.62
C ASN A 120 8.08 -3.67 12.23
N SER A 121 7.99 -2.40 11.80
CA SER A 121 8.37 -1.99 10.44
C SER A 121 9.77 -2.39 10.02
N GLY A 122 10.73 -2.46 10.94
CA GLY A 122 12.10 -2.92 10.64
C GLY A 122 12.20 -4.39 10.25
N ASP A 123 11.28 -5.23 10.73
CA ASP A 123 11.22 -6.68 10.44
C ASP A 123 10.36 -6.99 9.20
N THR A 124 9.64 -5.99 8.67
CA THR A 124 8.85 -6.13 7.45
C THR A 124 9.70 -5.82 6.22
N ARG A 125 9.67 -6.72 5.22
CA ARG A 125 10.36 -6.51 3.95
C ARG A 125 9.67 -5.42 3.14
N ALA A 126 10.46 -4.56 2.51
CA ALA A 126 9.96 -3.66 1.48
C ALA A 126 9.73 -4.44 0.18
N PHE A 127 8.55 -4.31 -0.41
CA PHE A 127 8.18 -5.03 -1.63
C PHE A 127 7.56 -4.09 -2.65
N PHE A 128 8.28 -3.88 -3.74
CA PHE A 128 7.88 -3.01 -4.83
C PHE A 128 7.54 -3.87 -6.04
N TRP A 129 6.48 -3.51 -6.75
CA TRP A 129 6.02 -4.26 -7.91
C TRP A 129 5.43 -3.35 -8.96
N THR A 130 5.56 -3.78 -10.21
CA THR A 130 4.95 -3.15 -11.38
C THR A 130 4.49 -4.24 -12.33
N VAL A 131 3.23 -4.17 -12.75
CA VAL A 131 2.63 -5.06 -13.74
C VAL A 131 2.61 -4.35 -15.08
N ILE A 132 3.10 -5.01 -16.13
CA ILE A 132 3.03 -4.52 -17.51
C ILE A 132 2.33 -5.53 -18.41
N ASN A 133 1.53 -5.04 -19.35
CA ASN A 133 1.04 -5.83 -20.47
C ASN A 133 1.95 -5.61 -21.69
N THR A 134 2.69 -6.66 -22.08
CA THR A 134 3.64 -6.59 -23.20
C THR A 134 3.02 -6.90 -24.55
N GLN A 135 1.69 -7.05 -24.63
CA GLN A 135 0.96 -7.15 -25.91
C GLN A 135 0.79 -5.78 -26.58
N VAL A 136 1.00 -4.71 -25.81
CA VAL A 136 0.96 -3.33 -26.27
C VAL A 136 2.30 -2.67 -25.96
N SER A 137 2.77 -1.81 -26.86
CA SER A 137 3.90 -0.93 -26.55
C SER A 137 3.48 0.04 -25.46
N ASN A 138 4.18 0.00 -24.32
CA ASN A 138 3.82 0.81 -23.17
C ASN A 138 5.03 1.25 -22.33
N SER A 139 4.94 2.46 -21.76
CA SER A 139 5.89 2.95 -20.76
C SER A 139 5.13 3.46 -19.55
N THR A 140 5.39 2.88 -18.39
CA THR A 140 4.66 3.19 -17.16
C THR A 140 4.74 4.69 -16.80
N PRO A 141 3.70 5.30 -16.22
CA PRO A 141 3.69 6.72 -15.90
C PRO A 141 4.81 7.12 -14.92
N VAL A 142 5.58 8.14 -15.30
CA VAL A 142 6.62 8.71 -14.43
C VAL A 142 6.00 9.83 -13.60
N LEU A 143 5.89 9.65 -12.29
CA LEU A 143 5.43 10.69 -11.36
C LEU A 143 6.64 11.41 -10.74
N PRO A 144 6.42 12.60 -10.14
CA PRO A 144 7.46 13.27 -9.38
C PRO A 144 8.00 12.40 -8.24
N ASN A 145 9.23 12.71 -7.79
CA ASN A 145 9.76 12.11 -6.57
C ASN A 145 8.82 12.38 -5.38
N LEU A 146 8.73 11.41 -4.48
CA LEU A 146 7.92 11.54 -3.28
C LEU A 146 8.43 12.68 -2.39
N SER A 147 7.52 13.26 -1.60
CA SER A 147 7.86 14.17 -0.51
C SER A 147 7.94 13.38 0.79
N PHE A 148 8.95 13.68 1.59
CA PHE A 148 9.31 12.91 2.79
C PHE A 148 9.10 13.66 4.10
N GLU A 149 8.66 14.92 4.04
CA GLU A 149 8.52 15.80 5.21
C GLU A 149 7.14 16.46 5.27
N ALA A 150 6.40 16.18 6.35
CA ALA A 150 5.14 16.81 6.68
C ALA A 150 5.27 17.65 7.95
N GLY A 151 4.43 18.68 8.09
CA GLY A 151 4.34 19.48 9.30
C GLY A 151 3.16 19.04 10.15
N VAL A 152 3.35 19.00 11.47
CA VAL A 152 2.24 18.78 12.40
C VAL A 152 1.16 19.85 12.20
N ARG A 153 -0.09 19.41 12.04
CA ARG A 153 -1.28 20.21 11.72
C ARG A 153 -1.13 21.07 10.47
N GLN A 154 -0.28 20.71 9.52
CA GLN A 154 -0.13 21.42 8.25
C GLN A 154 -0.70 20.60 7.08
N LEU A 155 -1.06 21.27 5.99
CA LEU A 155 -1.46 20.57 4.78
C LEU A 155 -0.24 19.89 4.14
N PHE A 156 -0.30 18.57 3.95
CA PHE A 156 0.70 17.82 3.20
C PHE A 156 0.08 17.33 1.88
N THR A 157 0.79 17.57 0.78
CA THR A 157 0.35 17.14 -0.55
C THR A 157 1.47 16.47 -1.34
N ILE A 158 1.10 15.51 -2.18
CA ILE A 158 1.97 14.93 -3.20
C ILE A 158 1.30 15.13 -4.55
N ASN A 159 2.04 15.69 -5.50
CA ASN A 159 1.58 15.83 -6.87
C ASN A 159 1.62 14.48 -7.59
N LEU A 160 0.48 14.08 -8.16
CA LEU A 160 0.30 12.82 -8.87
C LEU A 160 0.20 13.03 -10.39
N LYS A 161 0.45 14.24 -10.89
CA LYS A 161 0.53 14.50 -12.32
C LYS A 161 1.81 13.91 -12.88
N PRO A 162 1.75 13.07 -13.94
CA PRO A 162 2.94 12.58 -14.61
C PRO A 162 3.85 13.72 -15.11
N THR A 163 5.16 13.50 -15.00
CA THR A 163 6.20 14.43 -15.45
C THR A 163 6.40 14.36 -16.96
N VAL A 164 6.05 13.23 -17.57
CA VAL A 164 6.04 13.01 -19.01
C VAL A 164 4.58 12.89 -19.45
N ALA A 165 4.18 13.66 -20.46
CA ALA A 165 2.83 13.60 -21.00
C ALA A 165 2.66 12.28 -21.77
N ASP A 166 1.55 11.59 -21.52
CA ASP A 166 1.12 10.40 -22.24
C ASP A 166 -0.31 10.63 -22.76
N VAL A 167 -0.68 9.91 -23.83
CA VAL A 167 -2.05 9.87 -24.37
C VAL A 167 -2.94 8.99 -23.48
N ASP A 168 -2.34 8.09 -22.71
CA ASP A 168 -3.05 7.22 -21.78
C ASP A 168 -3.54 7.95 -20.52
N SER A 169 -4.65 7.46 -19.98
CA SER A 169 -5.22 8.01 -18.74
C SER A 169 -4.71 7.25 -17.53
N ILE A 170 -4.57 7.95 -16.39
CA ILE A 170 -4.11 7.33 -15.15
C ILE A 170 -5.17 7.43 -14.06
N SER A 171 -5.21 6.42 -13.20
CA SER A 171 -5.97 6.46 -11.94
C SER A 171 -5.05 6.08 -10.79
N VAL A 172 -5.18 6.75 -9.66
CA VAL A 172 -4.38 6.46 -8.46
C VAL A 172 -5.31 6.05 -7.32
N LYS A 173 -4.98 4.94 -6.66
CA LYS A 173 -5.66 4.47 -5.45
C LYS A 173 -4.67 4.26 -4.31
N LEU A 174 -5.17 4.29 -3.07
CA LEU A 174 -4.39 4.03 -1.86
C LEU A 174 -4.63 2.60 -1.39
N PRO A 175 -3.77 1.62 -1.76
CA PRO A 175 -3.87 0.28 -1.20
C PRO A 175 -3.32 0.26 0.24
N ARG A 176 -3.57 -0.85 0.95
CA ARG A 176 -2.70 -1.24 2.07
C ARG A 176 -1.30 -1.58 1.54
N LEU A 177 -0.30 -1.58 2.42
CA LEU A 177 1.06 -1.92 2.00
C LEU A 177 1.15 -3.34 1.44
N SER A 178 1.98 -3.48 0.42
CA SER A 178 2.34 -4.75 -0.17
C SER A 178 3.52 -5.37 0.57
N LYS A 179 3.53 -6.70 0.67
CA LYS A 179 4.64 -7.49 1.19
C LYS A 179 4.85 -8.74 0.32
N PRO A 180 6.05 -9.33 0.31
CA PRO A 180 6.28 -10.55 -0.46
C PRO A 180 5.69 -11.75 0.31
N SER A 181 5.24 -12.77 -0.42
CA SER A 181 5.06 -14.10 0.18
C SER A 181 6.40 -14.63 0.67
N PRO A 182 6.46 -15.31 1.82
CA PRO A 182 7.69 -15.92 2.29
C PRO A 182 8.33 -16.83 1.22
N GLY A 183 9.63 -16.67 0.99
CA GLY A 183 10.41 -17.50 0.07
C GLY A 183 10.22 -17.19 -1.43
N GLU A 184 9.32 -16.27 -1.79
CA GLU A 184 9.01 -15.97 -3.19
C GLU A 184 9.30 -14.50 -3.52
N CYS A 185 9.96 -14.25 -4.65
CA CYS A 185 10.30 -12.89 -5.05
C CYS A 185 9.19 -12.17 -5.84
N GLY A 186 8.10 -12.86 -6.19
CA GLY A 186 7.05 -12.35 -7.08
C GLY A 186 5.61 -12.47 -6.57
N VAL A 187 5.35 -13.19 -5.47
CA VAL A 187 3.98 -13.31 -4.95
C VAL A 187 3.70 -12.16 -3.99
N ARG A 188 2.69 -11.35 -4.32
CA ARG A 188 2.26 -10.20 -3.51
C ARG A 188 1.24 -10.60 -2.46
N MET A 189 1.41 -10.11 -1.24
CA MET A 189 0.47 -10.23 -0.12
C MET A 189 0.18 -8.84 0.46
N LEU A 190 -0.93 -8.71 1.18
CA LEU A 190 -1.24 -7.49 1.93
C LEU A 190 -0.62 -7.55 3.33
N GLU A 191 -0.13 -6.40 3.80
CA GLU A 191 0.26 -6.23 5.20
C GLU A 191 -0.97 -5.86 6.04
N HIS A 192 -1.53 -6.84 6.73
CA HIS A 192 -2.76 -6.68 7.50
C HIS A 192 -2.59 -5.79 8.74
N ASN A 193 -1.37 -5.67 9.28
CA ASN A 193 -1.08 -4.81 10.43
C ASN A 193 -0.86 -3.34 10.04
N TYR A 194 -0.84 -3.03 8.74
CA TYR A 194 -0.79 -1.66 8.25
C TYR A 194 -2.09 -0.91 8.56
N MET A 195 -1.95 0.35 8.96
CA MET A 195 -3.03 1.33 9.06
C MET A 195 -2.72 2.53 8.15
N TYR A 196 -3.74 3.16 7.59
CA TYR A 196 -3.55 4.42 6.87
C TYR A 196 -3.09 5.54 7.82
N PRO A 197 -2.37 6.56 7.34
CA PRO A 197 -1.80 7.60 8.21
C PRO A 197 -2.82 8.29 9.14
N ASN A 198 -4.03 8.56 8.65
CA ASN A 198 -5.09 9.19 9.43
C ASN A 198 -5.89 8.22 10.34
N GLU A 199 -5.68 6.92 10.23
CA GLU A 199 -6.26 5.94 11.16
C GLU A 199 -5.55 5.94 12.52
N ILE A 200 -4.30 6.40 12.57
CA ILE A 200 -3.51 6.46 13.81
C ILE A 200 -4.12 7.40 14.85
N SER A 201 -4.57 8.58 14.42
CA SER A 201 -5.29 9.52 15.29
C SER A 201 -6.81 9.34 15.25
N ALA A 202 -7.32 8.52 14.31
CA ALA A 202 -8.75 8.33 14.03
C ALA A 202 -9.48 9.67 13.78
N THR A 203 -8.78 10.59 13.12
CA THR A 203 -9.18 11.98 12.79
C THR A 203 -8.51 12.40 11.48
N GLY A 204 -8.95 13.50 10.87
CA GLY A 204 -8.32 13.98 9.65
C GLY A 204 -8.65 13.17 8.39
N THR A 205 -8.08 13.57 7.26
CA THR A 205 -8.26 12.87 5.98
C THR A 205 -6.91 12.52 5.35
N PHE A 206 -6.80 11.32 4.80
CA PHE A 206 -5.68 10.90 3.94
C PHE A 206 -6.26 10.30 2.66
N LYS A 207 -6.24 11.05 1.55
CA LYS A 207 -6.94 10.63 0.32
C LYS A 207 -6.35 11.21 -0.96
N VAL A 208 -6.58 10.51 -2.06
CA VAL A 208 -6.35 11.05 -3.41
C VAL A 208 -7.54 11.95 -3.80
N ILE A 209 -7.24 13.12 -4.36
CA ILE A 209 -8.21 14.06 -4.93
C ILE A 209 -8.00 14.08 -6.45
N PRO A 210 -8.82 13.35 -7.23
CA PRO A 210 -8.63 13.21 -8.69
C PRO A 210 -8.73 14.53 -9.46
N SER A 211 -9.59 15.45 -9.03
CA SER A 211 -9.81 16.73 -9.74
C SER A 211 -8.56 17.63 -9.79
N VAL A 212 -7.62 17.46 -8.86
CA VAL A 212 -6.36 18.21 -8.81
C VAL A 212 -5.13 17.32 -8.93
N ASN A 213 -5.30 16.01 -9.13
CA ASN A 213 -4.23 15.01 -9.17
C ASN A 213 -3.27 15.10 -7.98
N GLN A 214 -3.81 15.10 -6.75
CA GLN A 214 -2.99 15.16 -5.54
C GLN A 214 -3.40 14.11 -4.52
N LEU A 215 -2.41 13.50 -3.85
CA LEU A 215 -2.62 12.88 -2.55
C LEU A 215 -2.57 13.98 -1.50
N VAL A 216 -3.56 14.02 -0.62
CA VAL A 216 -3.69 15.04 0.42
C VAL A 216 -3.82 14.36 1.79
N TRP A 217 -2.95 14.77 2.71
CA TRP A 217 -3.10 14.52 4.13
C TRP A 217 -3.42 15.84 4.83
N GLN A 218 -4.67 15.98 5.27
CA GLN A 218 -5.11 17.16 6.00
C GLN A 218 -4.85 16.96 7.49
N ALA A 219 -4.03 17.84 8.06
CA ALA A 219 -3.68 17.90 9.48
C ALA A 219 -3.07 16.61 10.06
N PRO A 220 -1.83 16.22 9.71
CA PRO A 220 -1.07 15.21 10.45
C PRO A 220 -0.95 15.61 11.93
N GLU A 221 -1.32 14.75 12.88
CA GLU A 221 -1.43 15.18 14.29
C GLU A 221 -0.28 14.72 15.18
N ILE A 222 0.30 13.55 14.90
CA ILE A 222 1.31 12.95 15.76
C ILE A 222 2.66 13.03 15.05
N LEU A 223 3.68 13.48 15.79
CA LEU A 223 5.05 13.53 15.32
C LEU A 223 5.59 12.12 15.14
N GLY A 224 6.32 11.88 14.06
CA GLY A 224 6.95 10.59 13.80
C GLY A 224 6.92 10.18 12.35
N ASN A 225 7.29 8.92 12.10
CA ASN A 225 7.36 8.35 10.76
C ASN A 225 6.07 7.63 10.41
N TYR A 226 5.55 7.91 9.23
CA TYR A 226 4.42 7.25 8.62
C TYR A 226 4.82 6.66 7.29
N ILE A 227 4.17 5.60 6.85
CA ILE A 227 4.36 5.05 5.52
C ILE A 227 3.04 5.01 4.77
N PHE A 228 3.10 5.17 3.47
CA PHE A 228 1.92 5.03 2.62
C PHE A 228 2.32 4.36 1.31
N ALA A 229 1.32 3.77 0.67
CA ALA A 229 1.43 3.25 -0.67
C ALA A 229 0.39 3.85 -1.59
N MET A 230 0.68 3.78 -2.87
CA MET A 230 -0.20 4.16 -3.96
C MET A 230 -0.01 3.17 -5.11
N VAL A 231 -1.11 2.82 -5.77
CA VAL A 231 -1.09 2.09 -7.04
C VAL A 231 -1.54 3.04 -8.11
N VAL A 232 -0.70 3.21 -9.11
CA VAL A 232 -0.97 3.98 -10.33
C VAL A 232 -1.35 2.99 -11.40
N SER A 233 -2.62 2.99 -11.82
CA SER A 233 -3.10 2.18 -12.94
C SER A 233 -3.19 3.05 -14.19
N GLU A 234 -2.64 2.57 -15.29
CA GLU A 234 -2.63 3.21 -16.59
C GLU A 234 -3.62 2.53 -17.53
N TRP A 235 -4.40 3.33 -18.25
CA TRP A 235 -5.53 2.89 -19.03
C TRP A 235 -5.43 3.40 -20.47
N ARG A 236 -5.61 2.47 -21.40
CA ARG A 236 -5.76 2.74 -22.83
C ARG A 236 -7.05 2.09 -23.31
N ASP A 237 -7.93 2.88 -23.93
CA ASP A 237 -9.22 2.43 -24.45
C ASP A 237 -10.08 1.65 -23.43
N GLY A 238 -10.01 2.05 -22.15
CA GLY A 238 -10.77 1.43 -21.06
C GLY A 238 -10.17 0.12 -20.51
N VAL A 239 -8.98 -0.29 -20.97
CA VAL A 239 -8.26 -1.48 -20.48
C VAL A 239 -7.00 -1.05 -19.72
N ILE A 240 -6.72 -1.71 -18.60
CA ILE A 240 -5.48 -1.49 -17.85
C ILE A 240 -4.31 -2.10 -18.62
N ILE A 241 -3.28 -1.28 -18.88
CA ILE A 241 -2.07 -1.70 -19.60
C ILE A 241 -0.83 -1.73 -18.71
N SER A 242 -0.85 -1.00 -17.59
CA SER A 242 0.12 -1.16 -16.51
C SER A 242 -0.45 -0.80 -15.14
N GLU A 243 0.14 -1.38 -14.09
CA GLU A 243 -0.07 -0.95 -12.70
C GLU A 243 1.29 -0.85 -12.00
N SER A 244 1.60 0.31 -11.41
CA SER A 244 2.84 0.53 -10.68
C SER A 244 2.56 0.82 -9.20
N TYR A 245 3.19 0.07 -8.31
CA TYR A 245 3.18 0.32 -6.87
C TYR A 245 4.31 1.28 -6.50
N ARG A 246 3.96 2.36 -5.82
CA ARG A 246 4.91 3.27 -5.18
C ARG A 246 4.62 3.33 -3.70
N GLU A 247 5.67 3.42 -2.91
CA GLU A 247 5.57 3.54 -1.46
C GLU A 247 6.58 4.58 -0.95
N GLY A 248 6.20 5.33 0.08
CA GLY A 248 7.08 6.31 0.69
C GLY A 248 6.81 6.54 2.17
N LEU A 249 7.87 6.90 2.88
CA LEU A 249 7.85 7.29 4.28
C LEU A 249 7.73 8.81 4.40
N ILE A 250 6.77 9.28 5.20
CA ILE A 250 6.56 10.68 5.56
C ILE A 250 7.01 10.86 7.00
N THR A 251 7.94 11.77 7.25
CA THR A 251 8.32 12.20 8.60
C THR A 251 7.53 13.45 8.96
N VAL A 252 6.66 13.34 9.95
CA VAL A 252 5.91 14.47 10.52
C VAL A 252 6.78 15.12 11.58
N THR A 253 7.16 16.37 11.35
CA THR A 253 7.96 17.20 12.28
C THR A 253 7.19 18.43 12.72
N ASP A 254 7.65 19.04 13.81
CA ASP A 254 7.26 20.40 14.14
C ASP A 254 8.06 21.35 13.24
N LYS A 255 7.36 22.04 12.34
CA LYS A 255 7.97 22.98 11.39
C LYS A 255 7.16 24.27 11.30
N PRO A 256 7.80 25.43 11.04
CA PRO A 256 7.07 26.69 10.86
C PRO A 256 6.07 26.62 9.70
N GLY A 257 4.95 27.33 9.81
CA GLY A 257 3.95 27.42 8.75
C GLY A 257 2.52 27.48 9.28
N PRO A 258 1.54 27.77 8.39
CA PRO A 258 0.13 27.86 8.79
C PRO A 258 -0.40 26.48 9.16
N THR A 259 -1.06 26.40 10.31
CA THR A 259 -1.80 25.19 10.70
C THR A 259 -3.20 25.19 10.08
N VAL A 260 -3.72 24.01 9.79
CA VAL A 260 -5.09 23.79 9.33
C VAL A 260 -5.92 23.15 10.44
N ASP A 261 -7.24 23.36 10.39
CA ASP A 261 -8.18 22.66 11.27
C ASP A 261 -8.19 21.16 10.96
N ILE A 262 -8.40 20.37 12.02
CA ILE A 262 -8.50 18.92 11.92
C ILE A 262 -9.91 18.60 11.42
N PRO A 263 -10.09 18.11 10.18
CA PRO A 263 -11.40 17.73 9.71
C PRO A 263 -11.87 16.45 10.40
N PRO A 264 -13.17 16.13 10.35
CA PRO A 264 -13.67 14.84 10.77
C PRO A 264 -12.95 13.70 10.05
N TYR A 265 -12.80 12.56 10.73
CA TYR A 265 -12.18 11.38 10.15
C TYR A 265 -12.89 10.95 8.85
N GLU A 266 -12.09 10.69 7.82
CA GLU A 266 -12.52 10.09 6.56
C GLU A 266 -11.64 8.89 6.23
N SER A 267 -12.23 7.69 6.10
CA SER A 267 -11.47 6.49 5.76
C SER A 267 -10.77 6.63 4.40
N ALA A 268 -9.47 6.29 4.37
CA ALA A 268 -8.64 6.30 3.18
C ALA A 268 -8.97 5.14 2.21
N GLU A 269 -9.60 4.06 2.68
CA GLU A 269 -10.00 2.91 1.84
C GLU A 269 -11.01 3.33 0.75
N ASN A 270 -11.76 4.41 0.98
CA ASN A 270 -12.83 4.89 0.10
C ASN A 270 -12.36 5.90 -0.98
N SER A 271 -11.06 6.04 -1.22
CA SER A 271 -10.50 7.10 -2.07
C SER A 271 -10.40 6.76 -3.58
N GLY A 272 -11.10 5.74 -4.09
CA GLY A 272 -10.97 5.31 -5.50
C GLY A 272 -12.22 4.66 -6.10
N LEU A 273 -12.53 5.07 -7.35
CA LEU A 273 -13.56 4.60 -8.30
C LEU A 273 -14.89 4.08 -7.71
N ILE A 274 -15.89 4.98 -7.75
CA ILE A 274 -17.29 4.69 -7.47
C ILE A 274 -17.86 3.78 -8.56
N THR A 275 -18.12 2.52 -8.22
CA THR A 275 -19.17 1.73 -8.90
C THR A 275 -20.24 1.43 -7.86
N SER A 276 -21.17 2.38 -7.73
CA SER A 276 -22.44 2.31 -6.99
C SER A 276 -22.46 1.39 -5.74
N THR A 277 -21.81 1.84 -4.67
CA THR A 277 -22.18 1.49 -3.30
C THR A 277 -22.92 2.67 -2.66
N PRO A 278 -23.86 2.45 -1.73
CA PRO A 278 -24.54 3.53 -1.03
C PRO A 278 -23.53 4.47 -0.38
N ASN A 279 -23.57 5.75 -0.74
CA ASN A 279 -22.68 6.77 -0.21
C ASN A 279 -22.93 6.95 1.30
N VAL A 280 -22.04 6.42 2.13
CA VAL A 280 -22.10 6.49 3.61
C VAL A 280 -22.09 7.94 4.13
N LYS A 281 -21.65 8.90 3.30
CA LYS A 281 -21.68 10.34 3.61
C LYS A 281 -23.00 11.03 3.27
N SER A 282 -23.94 10.35 2.60
CA SER A 282 -25.29 10.90 2.43
C SER A 282 -25.96 11.03 3.80
N ALA A 283 -26.58 12.16 4.08
CA ALA A 283 -27.36 12.36 5.31
C ALA A 283 -28.47 11.31 5.47
N GLU A 284 -28.88 10.66 4.37
CA GLU A 284 -29.97 9.69 4.27
C GLU A 284 -29.56 8.25 4.61
N VAL A 285 -28.25 7.93 4.66
CA VAL A 285 -27.76 6.56 4.91
C VAL A 285 -27.41 6.39 6.39
N SER A 286 -28.17 5.57 7.11
CA SER A 286 -27.98 5.26 8.55
C SER A 286 -27.04 4.07 8.80
N MET A 287 -26.94 3.17 7.81
CA MET A 287 -26.13 1.95 7.84
C MET A 287 -25.60 1.62 6.44
N ALA A 288 -24.38 1.07 6.37
CA ALA A 288 -23.76 0.59 5.13
C ALA A 288 -23.09 -0.77 5.35
N ILE A 289 -22.94 -1.54 4.27
CA ILE A 289 -22.26 -2.83 4.27
C ILE A 289 -21.39 -2.95 3.03
N GLU A 290 -20.22 -3.54 3.23
CA GLU A 290 -19.25 -3.85 2.19
C GLU A 290 -18.83 -5.31 2.36
N ALA A 291 -19.01 -6.10 1.31
CA ALA A 291 -18.60 -7.49 1.26
C ALA A 291 -17.61 -7.69 0.10
N TYR A 292 -16.38 -8.07 0.43
CA TYR A 292 -15.29 -8.21 -0.52
C TYR A 292 -14.96 -9.70 -0.72
N PRO A 293 -15.33 -10.30 -1.87
CA PRO A 293 -14.82 -11.63 -2.20
C PRO A 293 -13.31 -11.50 -2.45
N VAL A 294 -12.50 -12.28 -1.73
CA VAL A 294 -11.06 -12.34 -1.96
C VAL A 294 -10.83 -13.29 -3.15
N PRO A 295 -10.34 -12.84 -4.32
CA PRO A 295 -10.35 -13.64 -5.55
C PRO A 295 -9.56 -14.96 -5.49
N THR A 296 -8.65 -15.09 -4.52
CA THR A 296 -7.80 -16.26 -4.31
C THR A 296 -8.24 -17.11 -3.11
N GLU A 297 -9.28 -16.69 -2.38
CA GLU A 297 -9.71 -17.35 -1.15
C GLU A 297 -11.22 -17.63 -1.16
N THR A 298 -11.62 -18.67 -0.45
CA THR A 298 -13.01 -19.14 -0.36
C THR A 298 -13.76 -18.48 0.80
N PHE A 299 -13.26 -17.35 1.27
CA PHE A 299 -13.79 -16.54 2.36
C PHE A 299 -14.27 -15.20 1.83
N ILE A 300 -15.22 -14.60 2.53
CA ILE A 300 -15.66 -13.24 2.27
C ILE A 300 -15.50 -12.39 3.51
N THR A 301 -14.78 -11.28 3.38
CA THR A 301 -14.67 -10.28 4.45
C THR A 301 -15.84 -9.31 4.33
N VAL A 302 -16.59 -9.18 5.42
CA VAL A 302 -17.75 -8.31 5.53
C VAL A 302 -17.45 -7.23 6.54
N LYS A 303 -17.57 -5.97 6.13
CA LYS A 303 -17.54 -4.80 7.01
C LYS A 303 -18.92 -4.14 6.99
N ALA A 304 -19.46 -3.86 8.17
CA ALA A 304 -20.66 -3.03 8.29
C ALA A 304 -20.36 -1.80 9.15
N TYR A 305 -21.01 -0.70 8.79
CA TYR A 305 -20.87 0.60 9.44
C TYR A 305 -22.24 1.13 9.83
N SER A 306 -22.33 1.74 11.00
CA SER A 306 -23.52 2.45 11.48
C SER A 306 -23.14 3.84 11.98
N LYS A 307 -23.95 4.84 11.65
CA LYS A 307 -23.74 6.22 12.14
C LYS A 307 -23.93 6.37 13.65
N LYS A 308 -24.69 5.47 14.28
CA LYS A 308 -24.94 5.47 15.72
C LYS A 308 -24.45 4.15 16.30
N ARG A 309 -23.84 4.21 17.49
CA ARG A 309 -23.50 2.99 18.24
C ARG A 309 -24.76 2.16 18.42
N SER A 310 -24.76 0.98 17.82
CA SER A 310 -25.89 0.05 17.86
C SER A 310 -25.35 -1.37 17.84
N VAL A 311 -26.15 -2.31 18.35
CA VAL A 311 -25.78 -3.73 18.23
C VAL A 311 -26.03 -4.14 16.78
N VAL A 312 -24.97 -4.48 16.06
CA VAL A 312 -25.02 -4.82 14.64
C VAL A 312 -24.98 -6.34 14.49
N THR A 313 -25.86 -6.85 13.63
CA THR A 313 -25.96 -8.27 13.27
C THR A 313 -25.57 -8.44 11.81
N LEU A 314 -24.59 -9.28 11.53
CA LEU A 314 -24.17 -9.70 10.20
C LEU A 314 -24.73 -11.09 9.90
N GLN A 315 -25.32 -11.26 8.72
CA GLN A 315 -25.91 -12.53 8.28
C GLN A 315 -25.40 -12.88 6.87
N LEU A 316 -25.05 -14.15 6.67
CA LEU A 316 -24.86 -14.76 5.35
C LEU A 316 -26.12 -15.57 5.02
N ILE A 317 -26.74 -15.28 3.88
CA ILE A 317 -28.05 -15.80 3.50
C ILE A 317 -27.98 -16.42 2.09
N ASP A 318 -28.59 -17.57 1.88
CA ASP A 318 -28.72 -18.18 0.55
C ASP A 318 -29.82 -17.52 -0.31
N ILE A 319 -29.86 -17.82 -1.61
CA ILE A 319 -30.91 -17.31 -2.52
C ILE A 319 -32.34 -17.70 -2.13
N LYS A 320 -32.53 -18.70 -1.27
CA LYS A 320 -33.84 -19.14 -0.76
C LYS A 320 -34.22 -18.40 0.53
N GLY A 321 -33.40 -17.46 0.97
CA GLY A 321 -33.62 -16.65 2.18
C GLY A 321 -33.23 -17.35 3.48
N ARG A 322 -32.53 -18.48 3.43
CA ARG A 322 -32.09 -19.19 4.64
C ARG A 322 -30.80 -18.57 5.17
N VAL A 323 -30.78 -18.22 6.46
CA VAL A 323 -29.59 -17.72 7.16
C VAL A 323 -28.64 -18.90 7.41
N LEU A 324 -27.45 -18.84 6.81
CA LEU A 324 -26.42 -19.87 6.90
C LEU A 324 -25.46 -19.60 8.07
N ARG A 325 -25.15 -18.33 8.31
CA ARG A 325 -24.33 -17.85 9.42
C ARG A 325 -24.85 -16.51 9.92
N GLU A 326 -24.69 -16.28 11.22
CA GLU A 326 -25.03 -15.03 11.88
C GLU A 326 -23.95 -14.69 12.92
N VAL A 327 -23.52 -13.44 12.94
CA VAL A 327 -22.61 -12.90 13.94
C VAL A 327 -23.17 -11.58 14.46
N LYS A 328 -23.13 -11.40 15.78
CA LYS A 328 -23.66 -10.21 16.46
C LYS A 328 -22.56 -9.55 17.27
N SER A 329 -22.50 -8.22 17.25
CA SER A 329 -21.53 -7.48 18.04
C SER A 329 -21.76 -7.68 19.55
N ASN A 330 -20.68 -7.75 20.34
CA ASN A 330 -20.71 -7.87 21.80
C ASN A 330 -21.06 -6.55 22.51
N GLY A 331 -22.03 -5.82 21.96
CA GLY A 331 -22.49 -4.51 22.43
C GLY A 331 -22.61 -3.47 21.30
N PRO A 332 -23.02 -2.23 21.64
CA PRO A 332 -23.19 -1.17 20.65
C PRO A 332 -21.86 -0.70 20.01
N VAL A 333 -21.73 -0.87 18.70
CA VAL A 333 -20.55 -0.52 17.90
C VAL A 333 -20.92 0.42 16.75
N ILE A 334 -19.94 1.16 16.23
CA ILE A 334 -20.09 1.96 15.00
C ILE A 334 -19.66 1.18 13.75
N SER A 335 -18.89 0.11 13.92
CA SER A 335 -18.51 -0.79 12.86
C SER A 335 -18.26 -2.20 13.41
N ILE A 336 -18.44 -3.20 12.55
CA ILE A 336 -18.09 -4.60 12.80
C ILE A 336 -17.50 -5.17 11.53
N GLN A 337 -16.45 -5.98 11.66
CA GLN A 337 -15.81 -6.70 10.57
C GLN A 337 -15.74 -8.17 10.93
N GLU A 338 -16.20 -9.02 10.02
CA GLU A 338 -16.20 -10.48 10.19
C GLU A 338 -15.84 -11.17 8.87
N GLU A 339 -15.35 -12.39 8.97
CA GLU A 339 -15.09 -13.25 7.82
C GLU A 339 -16.07 -14.43 7.79
N PHE A 340 -16.73 -14.62 6.66
CA PHE A 340 -17.55 -15.80 6.43
C PHE A 340 -16.81 -16.81 5.56
N ASP A 341 -16.56 -18.00 6.10
CA ASP A 341 -16.08 -19.15 5.35
C ASP A 341 -17.18 -19.68 4.43
N MET A 342 -16.92 -19.64 3.13
CA MET A 342 -17.86 -20.12 2.13
C MET A 342 -17.47 -21.49 1.55
N ARG A 343 -16.36 -22.13 1.95
CA ARG A 343 -15.82 -23.38 1.35
C ARG A 343 -16.81 -24.54 1.21
N SER A 344 -17.75 -24.65 2.15
CA SER A 344 -18.70 -25.76 2.22
C SER A 344 -20.03 -25.50 1.49
N LEU A 345 -20.21 -24.32 0.90
CA LEU A 345 -21.45 -23.93 0.23
C LEU A 345 -21.51 -24.51 -1.22
N ALA A 346 -22.45 -24.10 -2.05
CA ALA A 346 -22.40 -24.37 -3.49
C ALA A 346 -21.88 -23.12 -4.23
N GLU A 347 -21.44 -23.25 -5.48
CA GLU A 347 -21.23 -22.07 -6.35
C GLU A 347 -22.56 -21.38 -6.60
N GLY A 348 -22.58 -20.05 -6.55
CA GLY A 348 -23.80 -19.28 -6.72
C GLY A 348 -23.85 -17.96 -5.98
N ILE A 349 -25.03 -17.34 -6.00
CA ILE A 349 -25.25 -16.03 -5.40
C ILE A 349 -25.64 -16.18 -3.93
N TYR A 350 -25.03 -15.39 -3.07
CA TYR A 350 -25.38 -15.27 -1.66
C TYR A 350 -25.67 -13.80 -1.33
N ILE A 351 -26.34 -13.58 -0.20
CA ILE A 351 -26.66 -12.25 0.30
C ILE A 351 -25.99 -12.08 1.65
N ILE A 352 -25.18 -11.03 1.78
CA ILE A 352 -24.74 -10.55 3.08
C ILE A 352 -25.69 -9.46 3.53
N LYS A 353 -26.18 -9.56 4.76
CA LYS A 353 -27.06 -8.55 5.37
C LYS A 353 -26.44 -8.05 6.66
N ALA A 354 -26.44 -6.74 6.85
CA ALA A 354 -26.16 -6.07 8.12
C ALA A 354 -27.45 -5.44 8.63
N ALA A 355 -27.75 -5.59 9.92
CA ALA A 355 -28.93 -5.03 10.54
C ALA A 355 -28.68 -4.59 11.98
N ASN A 356 -29.41 -3.57 12.43
CA ASN A 356 -29.58 -3.21 13.83
C ASN A 356 -31.10 -3.14 14.14
N GLU A 357 -31.47 -2.53 15.27
CA GLU A 357 -32.88 -2.40 15.68
C GLU A 357 -33.76 -1.55 14.74
N LYS A 358 -33.17 -0.69 13.90
CA LYS A 358 -33.90 0.31 13.10
C LYS A 358 -33.64 0.21 11.60
N ASP A 359 -32.46 -0.25 11.22
CA ASP A 359 -31.94 -0.19 9.87
C ASP A 359 -31.42 -1.55 9.44
N ALA A 360 -31.53 -1.85 8.15
CA ALA A 360 -30.91 -3.03 7.55
C ALA A 360 -30.45 -2.71 6.12
N VAL A 361 -29.30 -3.27 5.75
CA VAL A 361 -28.71 -3.13 4.42
C VAL A 361 -28.18 -4.49 3.97
N SER A 362 -28.15 -4.73 2.67
CA SER A 362 -27.69 -6.00 2.11
C SER A 362 -26.89 -5.81 0.83
N GLN A 363 -25.91 -6.69 0.62
CA GLN A 363 -25.11 -6.76 -0.59
C GLN A 363 -25.11 -8.20 -1.13
N LYS A 364 -25.22 -8.33 -2.47
CA LYS A 364 -25.09 -9.62 -3.14
C LYS A 364 -23.63 -9.95 -3.35
N VAL A 365 -23.28 -11.22 -3.18
CA VAL A 365 -21.91 -11.71 -3.31
C VAL A 365 -21.94 -13.02 -4.10
N LEU A 366 -20.89 -13.26 -4.88
CA LEU A 366 -20.76 -14.47 -5.67
C LEU A 366 -19.76 -15.39 -4.97
N ARG A 367 -20.09 -16.68 -4.91
CA ARG A 367 -19.12 -17.73 -4.64
C ARG A 367 -18.77 -18.46 -5.93
#